data_AF-A0A453QSP6-F1
#
_entry.id   AF-A0A453QSP6-F1
#
_cell.length_a   1.000
_cell.length_b   1.000
_cell.length_c   1.000
_cell.angle_alpha   90.00
_cell.angle_beta   90.00
_cell.angle_gamma   90.00
#
_symmetry.space_group_name_H-M   'P 1'
#
loop_
_entity.id
_entity.type
_entity.pdbx_description
1 polymer ?
#
loop_
_entity_poly.entity_id
_entity_poly.type
_entity_poly.pdbx_seq_one_letter_code
_entity_poly.pdbx_strand_id
1 'polypeptide(L)'
;QLMSDGEVIRSAPYQDLLADCEEFKDLVNAHKDTIGVSDVSNNITTRRSKEVSVKETDGIHTESVKPSPADQLIKKEERETGDAGVKPYMLYLCQNKGLLYFSLCIISHIIFVAGQISQNSWMAANVQNPHVSTLKLISVYIIIGVCTMFFLLSRSLAVVILGIQTSRSLFSQLLNSLFRAPMSFFDSTPLGRVLSRVSSDLSIVDLDVPFAFVFSLGASLNAYSNLGVLAVVTWQVLFVSVPMIVLAIRLQRYYLASAKELMRINGTTKSALANHLGESIAGAITIRAFEEEDRFFAKFFDLVDKNASPYFYNFASTEWLIQRLEIMSAAVLSFSAFVMALLPQGTFSPGFVGMALSYGLSLNMSFVFSIQNQCNLANQIISVERVNQYMDIQSEAAEVVEENRPSPDWPQDGNVELRDLKIRYRKDAPLVLHGITCRFEAGNKIGIVGRTGSGKTTLIGALFRLVEPADGKIIIDSVDISTIGLHDLRSRLGIIPQDPTLFQGTVRYNLDPLGQFSDQQ
;
A
#
# COMPACT_ATOMS: atom_id res chain seq x y z
N GLN A 1 -18.43 -15.31 31.02
CA GLN A 1 -18.49 -16.72 31.48
C GLN A 1 -17.12 -17.32 31.28
N LEU A 2 -16.50 -17.84 32.34
CA LEU A 2 -15.25 -18.59 32.28
C LEU A 2 -15.57 -20.07 32.11
N MET A 3 -15.01 -20.70 31.08
CA MET A 3 -15.15 -22.14 30.80
C MET A 3 -13.78 -22.82 30.88
N SER A 4 -13.71 -23.94 31.60
CA SER A 4 -12.58 -24.89 31.54
C SER A 4 -13.16 -26.29 31.43
N ASP A 5 -12.49 -27.17 30.67
CA ASP A 5 -12.87 -28.58 30.49
C ASP A 5 -14.32 -28.82 30.05
N GLY A 6 -14.92 -27.85 29.35
CA GLY A 6 -16.29 -27.96 28.83
C GLY A 6 -17.40 -27.63 29.83
N GLU A 7 -17.06 -27.19 31.04
CA GLU A 7 -18.02 -26.73 32.05
C GLU A 7 -17.87 -25.22 32.31
N VAL A 8 -19.00 -24.54 32.55
CA VAL A 8 -19.01 -23.13 32.94
C VAL A 8 -18.66 -23.04 34.43
N ILE A 9 -17.40 -22.74 34.73
CA ILE A 9 -16.91 -22.59 36.10
C ILE A 9 -17.60 -21.39 36.79
N ARG A 10 -17.77 -20.28 36.06
CA ARG A 10 -18.39 -19.07 36.63
C ARG A 10 -18.99 -18.14 35.58
N SER A 11 -20.14 -17.55 35.91
CA SER A 11 -20.82 -16.53 35.12
C SER A 11 -20.99 -15.27 35.97
N ALA A 12 -20.21 -14.23 35.70
CA ALA A 12 -20.30 -12.93 36.36
C ALA A 12 -19.88 -11.80 35.38
N PRO A 13 -20.17 -10.53 35.70
CA PRO A 13 -19.67 -9.37 34.97
C PRO A 13 -18.13 -9.34 34.89
N TYR A 14 -17.57 -8.69 33.87
CA TYR A 14 -16.12 -8.69 33.61
C TYR A 14 -15.28 -8.19 34.80
N GLN A 15 -15.73 -7.14 35.48
CA GLN A 15 -15.02 -6.57 36.63
C GLN A 15 -14.92 -7.56 37.80
N ASP A 16 -15.99 -8.31 38.06
CA ASP A 16 -16.05 -9.32 39.12
C ASP A 16 -15.19 -10.55 38.75
N LEU A 17 -15.19 -10.97 37.48
CA LEU A 17 -14.34 -12.07 37.01
C LEU A 17 -12.84 -11.72 37.09
N LEU A 18 -12.48 -10.45 36.87
CA LEU A 18 -11.09 -10.00 36.88
C LEU A 18 -10.55 -9.74 38.30
N ALA A 19 -11.44 -9.42 39.24
CA ALA A 19 -11.11 -9.23 40.66
C ALA A 19 -11.01 -10.57 41.41
N ASP A 20 -11.94 -11.50 41.16
CA ASP A 20 -12.10 -12.71 41.97
C ASP A 20 -11.47 -13.98 41.37
N CYS A 21 -11.02 -13.97 40.11
CA CYS A 21 -10.56 -15.18 39.42
C CYS A 21 -9.16 -15.00 38.82
N GLU A 22 -8.18 -15.63 39.46
CA GLU A 22 -6.76 -15.58 39.05
C GLU A 22 -6.55 -16.22 37.67
N GLU A 23 -7.24 -17.32 37.37
CA GLU A 23 -7.21 -17.98 36.06
C GLU A 23 -7.71 -17.08 34.92
N PHE A 24 -8.78 -16.32 35.14
CA PHE A 24 -9.29 -15.36 34.14
C PHE A 24 -8.31 -14.20 33.95
N LYS A 25 -7.67 -13.74 35.04
CA LYS A 25 -6.67 -12.68 35.01
C LYS A 25 -5.42 -13.11 34.22
N ASP A 26 -4.95 -14.34 34.40
CA ASP A 26 -3.83 -14.89 33.64
C ASP A 26 -4.17 -15.04 32.16
N LEU A 27 -5.41 -15.44 31.84
CA LEU A 27 -5.89 -15.53 30.45
C LEU A 27 -5.96 -14.16 29.77
N VAL A 28 -6.42 -13.13 30.49
CA VAL A 28 -6.46 -11.74 30.02
C VAL A 28 -5.05 -11.17 29.84
N ASN A 29 -4.13 -11.47 30.76
CA ASN A 29 -2.73 -11.03 30.66
C ASN A 29 -1.99 -11.71 29.50
N ALA A 30 -2.17 -13.02 29.31
CA ALA A 30 -1.62 -13.75 28.16
C ALA A 30 -2.15 -13.19 26.83
N HIS A 31 -3.42 -12.79 26.77
CA HIS A 31 -3.97 -12.12 25.60
C HIS A 31 -3.35 -10.73 25.35
N LYS A 32 -3.14 -9.93 26.40
CA LYS A 32 -2.45 -8.63 26.31
C LYS A 32 -1.02 -8.76 25.80
N ASP A 33 -0.27 -9.75 26.28
CA ASP A 33 1.10 -10.03 25.85
C ASP A 33 1.17 -10.43 24.38
N THR A 34 0.16 -11.15 23.90
CA THR A 34 0.05 -11.56 22.49
C THR A 34 -0.26 -10.38 21.55
N ILE A 35 -1.02 -9.38 22.03
CA ILE A 35 -1.43 -8.21 21.25
C ILE A 35 -0.39 -7.06 21.30
N GLY A 36 0.56 -7.11 22.26
CA GLY A 36 1.64 -6.13 22.34
C GLY A 36 1.17 -4.72 22.72
N VAL A 37 0.03 -4.61 23.40
CA VAL A 37 -0.44 -3.33 23.98
C VAL A 37 0.24 -3.16 25.33
N SER A 38 1.24 -2.27 25.40
CA SER A 38 1.78 -1.78 26.67
C SER A 38 0.75 -0.83 27.30
N ASP A 39 0.30 -1.14 28.51
CA ASP A 39 -0.69 -0.33 29.24
C ASP A 39 -0.15 1.09 29.53
N VAL A 40 -0.86 2.10 29.03
CA VAL A 40 -0.89 3.46 29.58
C VAL A 40 -2.25 3.60 30.28
N SER A 41 -2.36 3.12 31.52
CA SER A 41 -3.54 3.37 32.36
C SER A 41 -3.31 2.96 33.82
N ASN A 42 -2.51 3.74 34.55
CA ASN A 42 -2.67 3.85 36.00
C ASN A 42 -3.04 5.29 36.32
N ASN A 43 -4.34 5.59 36.40
CA ASN A 43 -4.89 6.74 37.12
C ASN A 43 -6.40 6.56 37.33
N ILE A 44 -6.76 5.75 38.33
CA ILE A 44 -8.04 5.91 39.04
C ILE A 44 -7.69 5.88 40.54
N THR A 45 -7.65 7.05 41.16
CA THR A 45 -7.54 7.19 42.62
C THR A 45 -8.89 7.58 43.21
N THR A 46 -9.42 6.73 44.08
CA THR A 46 -10.54 7.05 44.95
C THR A 46 -10.03 7.35 46.36
N ARG A 47 -10.11 8.63 46.74
CA ARG A 47 -10.24 9.22 48.10
C ARG A 47 -9.14 9.11 49.18
N ARG A 48 -8.91 10.30 49.76
CA ARG A 48 -8.68 10.66 51.19
C ARG A 48 -7.23 10.82 51.71
N SER A 49 -6.80 12.08 51.73
CA SER A 49 -6.02 12.79 52.76
C SER A 49 -5.05 12.00 53.67
N LYS A 50 -3.74 12.26 53.52
CA LYS A 50 -2.88 12.98 54.51
C LYS A 50 -1.44 13.02 53.99
N GLU A 51 -0.84 14.20 54.08
CA GLU A 51 0.61 14.42 53.95
C GLU A 51 1.38 13.61 55.00
N VAL A 52 2.54 13.06 54.63
CA VAL A 52 3.87 13.35 55.21
C VAL A 52 4.93 12.58 54.40
N SER A 53 6.00 13.31 54.05
CA SER A 53 7.23 12.88 53.40
C SER A 53 8.07 11.89 54.21
N VAL A 54 8.60 10.83 53.59
CA VAL A 54 9.87 10.18 54.00
C VAL A 54 10.61 9.64 52.76
N LYS A 55 11.93 9.79 52.84
CA LYS A 55 13.03 9.56 51.88
C LYS A 55 13.06 8.18 51.19
N GLU A 56 13.62 8.24 49.98
CA GLU A 56 14.13 7.16 49.13
C GLU A 56 14.98 6.14 49.88
N THR A 57 14.77 4.86 49.57
CA THR A 57 15.79 3.81 49.67
C THR A 57 15.50 2.73 48.62
N ASP A 58 16.60 2.25 48.03
CA ASP A 58 16.75 1.33 46.90
C ASP A 58 15.75 0.18 46.76
N GLY A 59 15.36 -0.11 45.52
CA GLY A 59 14.57 -1.28 45.16
C GLY A 59 14.51 -1.56 43.66
N ILE A 60 15.41 -2.44 43.21
CA ILE A 60 15.20 -3.50 42.20
C ILE A 60 14.59 -3.06 40.86
N HIS A 61 15.47 -2.81 39.88
CA HIS A 61 15.11 -2.85 38.47
C HIS A 61 14.75 -4.28 38.06
N THR A 62 13.46 -4.59 37.98
CA THR A 62 12.97 -5.71 37.18
C THR A 62 12.95 -5.24 35.72
N GLU A 63 14.00 -5.54 34.96
CA GLU A 63 13.98 -5.40 33.51
C GLU A 63 12.86 -6.27 32.94
N SER A 64 11.82 -5.65 32.39
CA SER A 64 10.82 -6.34 31.58
C SER A 64 11.52 -6.88 30.31
N VAL A 65 11.72 -8.19 30.27
CA VAL A 65 12.24 -8.91 29.11
C VAL A 65 11.38 -8.59 27.89
N LYS A 66 11.96 -7.93 26.88
CA LYS A 66 11.32 -7.79 25.57
C LYS A 66 11.11 -9.20 24.99
N PRO A 67 9.90 -9.56 24.52
CA PRO A 67 9.68 -10.88 23.95
C PRO A 67 10.61 -11.10 22.76
N SER A 68 11.15 -12.31 22.69
CA SER A 68 12.06 -12.73 21.63
C SER A 68 11.35 -12.66 20.26
N PRO A 69 12.06 -12.42 19.14
CA PRO A 69 11.45 -12.41 17.81
C PRO A 69 10.78 -13.73 17.41
N ALA A 70 11.02 -14.83 18.15
CA ALA A 70 10.45 -16.15 17.90
C ALA A 70 8.96 -16.24 18.28
N ASP A 71 8.48 -15.42 19.23
CA ASP A 71 7.12 -15.54 19.79
C ASP A 71 6.07 -14.72 19.02
N GLN A 72 6.47 -13.85 18.08
CA GLN A 72 5.54 -13.09 17.25
C GLN A 72 5.12 -13.90 16.00
N LEU A 73 3.90 -14.44 16.02
CA LEU A 73 3.31 -15.09 14.84
C LEU A 73 3.11 -14.11 13.68
N ILE A 74 2.68 -12.89 13.96
CA ILE A 74 2.44 -11.88 12.94
C ILE A 74 3.74 -11.13 12.65
N LYS A 75 4.25 -11.25 11.41
CA LYS A 75 5.39 -10.42 10.99
C LYS A 75 4.96 -8.95 11.01
N LYS A 76 5.72 -8.15 11.77
CA LYS A 76 5.64 -6.69 11.67
C LYS A 76 5.97 -6.28 10.24
N GLU A 77 5.19 -5.37 9.69
CA GLU A 77 5.35 -4.89 8.32
C GLU A 77 6.79 -4.42 8.08
N GLU A 78 7.45 -4.96 7.06
CA GLU A 78 8.75 -4.46 6.61
C GLU A 78 8.57 -3.01 6.15
N ARG A 79 9.02 -2.11 7.00
CA ARG A 79 9.12 -0.69 6.69
C ARG A 79 10.46 -0.46 6.04
N GLU A 80 10.48 -0.20 4.73
CA GLU A 80 11.63 0.48 4.13
C GLU A 80 11.78 1.83 4.85
N THR A 81 12.82 1.94 5.67
CA THR A 81 13.14 3.16 6.42
C THR A 81 14.10 3.97 5.56
N GLY A 82 13.56 4.86 4.73
CA GLY A 82 14.35 5.72 3.87
C GLY A 82 13.54 6.36 2.75
N ASP A 83 14.14 7.35 2.07
CA ASP A 83 13.60 7.85 0.81
C ASP A 83 13.86 6.75 -0.24
N ALA A 84 12.81 6.05 -0.69
CA ALA A 84 12.91 4.99 -1.70
C ALA A 84 13.51 5.48 -3.05
N GLY A 85 13.75 6.79 -3.16
CA GLY A 85 14.44 7.42 -4.27
C GLY A 85 13.66 7.25 -5.57
N VAL A 86 14.38 6.97 -6.66
CA VAL A 86 13.80 6.85 -8.01
C VAL A 86 13.33 5.41 -8.30
N LYS A 87 13.59 4.45 -7.40
CA LYS A 87 13.35 3.02 -7.63
C LYS A 87 11.86 2.68 -7.82
N PRO A 88 10.91 3.14 -6.97
CA PRO A 88 9.48 2.86 -7.18
C PRO A 88 8.94 3.45 -8.49
N TYR A 89 9.44 4.62 -8.88
CA TYR A 89 9.08 5.27 -10.14
C TYR A 89 9.56 4.46 -11.35
N MET A 90 10.80 3.99 -11.31
CA MET A 90 11.35 3.14 -12.38
C MET A 90 10.66 1.79 -12.44
N LEU A 91 10.33 1.19 -11.29
CA LEU A 91 9.58 -0.05 -11.24
C LEU A 91 8.24 0.08 -11.98
N TYR A 92 7.49 1.14 -11.69
CA TYR A 92 6.22 1.40 -12.39
C TYR A 92 6.43 1.60 -13.90
N LEU A 93 7.40 2.42 -14.30
CA LEU A 93 7.64 2.77 -15.71
C LEU A 93 8.28 1.65 -16.53
N CYS A 94 9.02 0.73 -15.91
CA CYS A 94 9.65 -0.39 -16.61
C CYS A 94 8.68 -1.53 -16.94
N GLN A 95 7.47 -1.55 -16.38
CA GLN A 95 6.48 -2.58 -16.65
C GLN A 95 5.95 -2.48 -18.08
N ASN A 96 5.97 -3.60 -18.81
CA ASN A 96 5.34 -3.83 -20.12
C ASN A 96 5.33 -2.61 -21.08
N LYS A 97 6.50 -2.17 -21.55
CA LYS A 97 6.70 -1.01 -22.46
C LYS A 97 6.18 0.33 -21.91
N GLY A 98 5.91 0.46 -20.62
CA GLY A 98 5.43 1.69 -19.98
C GLY A 98 6.33 2.90 -20.27
N LEU A 99 7.65 2.70 -20.29
CA LEU A 99 8.62 3.75 -20.56
C LEU A 99 8.44 4.38 -21.96
N LEU A 100 8.03 3.60 -22.97
CA LEU A 100 7.73 4.12 -24.30
C LEU A 100 6.49 5.01 -24.28
N TYR A 101 5.36 4.55 -23.72
CA TYR A 101 4.14 5.35 -23.65
C TYR A 101 4.30 6.60 -22.80
N PHE A 102 5.08 6.50 -21.72
CA PHE A 102 5.45 7.64 -20.90
C PHE A 102 6.30 8.66 -21.66
N SER A 103 7.31 8.21 -22.41
CA SER A 103 8.11 9.11 -23.26
C SER A 103 7.24 9.81 -24.32
N LEU A 104 6.30 9.09 -24.93
CA LEU A 104 5.32 9.65 -25.87
C LEU A 104 4.43 10.71 -25.21
N CYS A 105 3.95 10.46 -23.98
CA CYS A 105 3.18 11.44 -23.21
C CYS A 105 3.96 12.73 -22.97
N ILE A 106 5.23 12.62 -22.58
CA ILE A 106 6.11 13.77 -22.32
C ILE A 106 6.35 14.56 -23.61
N ILE A 107 6.69 13.88 -24.70
CA ILE A 107 6.92 14.53 -26.00
C ILE A 107 5.65 15.26 -26.46
N SER A 108 4.49 14.62 -26.43
CA SER A 108 3.21 15.26 -26.77
C SER A 108 2.90 16.47 -25.87
N HIS A 109 3.23 16.40 -24.59
CA HIS A 109 3.04 17.52 -23.66
C HIS A 109 3.99 18.68 -23.94
N ILE A 110 5.26 18.41 -24.25
CA ILE A 110 6.24 19.43 -24.63
C ILE A 110 5.78 20.14 -25.91
N ILE A 111 5.33 19.39 -26.92
CA ILE A 111 4.79 19.96 -28.17
C ILE A 111 3.55 20.80 -27.90
N PHE A 112 2.65 20.32 -27.04
CA PHE A 112 1.46 21.08 -26.63
C PHE A 112 1.84 22.42 -25.98
N VAL A 113 2.76 22.41 -25.03
CA VAL A 113 3.21 23.64 -24.34
C VAL A 113 3.96 24.58 -25.29
N ALA A 114 4.85 24.06 -26.13
CA ALA A 114 5.54 24.86 -27.15
C ALA A 114 4.57 25.48 -28.16
N GLY A 115 3.54 24.74 -28.58
CA GLY A 115 2.50 25.24 -29.46
C GLY A 115 1.64 26.32 -28.79
N GLN A 116 1.27 26.16 -27.51
CA GLN A 116 0.58 27.19 -26.72
C GLN A 116 1.39 28.48 -26.61
N ILE A 117 2.69 28.38 -26.33
CA ILE A 117 3.60 29.55 -26.30
C ILE A 117 3.68 30.19 -27.68
N SER A 118 3.80 29.39 -28.74
CA SER A 118 3.87 29.89 -30.12
C SER A 118 2.58 30.61 -30.53
N GLN A 119 1.43 30.05 -30.15
CA GLN A 119 0.10 30.63 -30.37
C GLN A 119 -0.03 31.99 -29.69
N ASN A 120 0.36 32.09 -28.42
CA ASN A 120 0.30 33.33 -27.65
C ASN A 120 1.36 34.35 -28.11
N SER A 121 2.55 33.90 -28.53
CA SER A 121 3.59 34.76 -29.09
C SER A 121 3.19 35.34 -30.44
N TRP A 122 2.55 34.54 -31.30
CA TRP A 122 2.03 34.99 -32.59
C TRP A 122 0.98 36.08 -32.43
N MET A 123 0.07 35.91 -31.46
CA MET A 123 -0.92 36.94 -31.10
C MET A 123 -0.20 38.19 -30.59
N ALA A 124 0.71 38.07 -29.62
CA ALA A 124 1.45 39.18 -29.04
C ALA A 124 2.24 40.01 -30.09
N ALA A 125 2.84 39.35 -31.08
CA ALA A 125 3.63 40.02 -32.11
C ALA A 125 2.78 40.77 -33.14
N ASN A 126 1.58 40.28 -33.48
CA ASN A 126 0.82 40.74 -34.64
C ASN A 126 -0.45 41.54 -34.32
N VAL A 127 -0.86 41.65 -33.04
CA VAL A 127 -2.05 42.42 -32.63
C VAL A 127 -2.04 43.87 -33.10
N GLN A 128 -0.86 44.49 -33.24
CA GLN A 128 -0.72 45.89 -33.67
C GLN A 128 -0.11 46.06 -35.06
N ASN A 129 0.16 44.96 -35.78
CA ASN A 129 0.81 45.03 -37.10
C ASN A 129 -0.22 45.43 -38.18
N PRO A 130 -0.08 46.61 -38.83
CA PRO A 130 -1.04 47.07 -39.85
C PRO A 130 -1.04 46.21 -41.12
N HIS A 131 0.02 45.44 -41.34
CA HIS A 131 0.22 44.60 -42.53
C HIS A 131 -0.45 43.22 -42.45
N VAL A 132 -1.01 42.85 -41.29
CA VAL A 132 -1.67 41.55 -41.10
C VAL A 132 -3.17 41.78 -40.98
N SER A 133 -3.94 41.25 -41.94
CA SER A 133 -5.40 41.26 -41.86
C SER A 133 -5.87 40.49 -40.62
N THR A 134 -6.90 41.00 -39.94
CA THR A 134 -7.55 40.36 -38.78
C THR A 134 -7.94 38.90 -39.08
N LEU A 135 -8.38 38.62 -40.30
CA LEU A 135 -8.70 37.26 -40.76
C LEU A 135 -7.49 36.32 -40.74
N LYS A 136 -6.30 36.81 -41.12
CA LYS A 136 -5.05 36.03 -41.12
C LYS A 136 -4.53 35.82 -39.70
N LEU A 137 -4.70 36.80 -38.81
CA LEU A 137 -4.33 36.69 -37.39
C LEU A 137 -5.12 35.56 -36.70
N ILE A 138 -6.45 35.59 -36.86
CA ILE A 138 -7.36 34.62 -36.25
C ILE A 138 -7.19 33.23 -36.88
N SER A 139 -7.03 33.14 -38.21
CA SER A 139 -6.90 31.83 -38.87
C SER A 139 -5.64 31.08 -38.43
N VAL A 140 -4.49 31.75 -38.35
CA VAL A 140 -3.24 31.14 -37.86
C VAL A 140 -3.37 30.74 -36.39
N TYR A 141 -3.99 31.57 -35.56
CA TYR A 141 -4.23 31.26 -34.14
C TYR A 141 -5.10 29.98 -33.98
N ILE A 142 -6.18 29.86 -34.75
CA ILE A 142 -7.06 28.69 -34.73
C ILE A 142 -6.31 27.44 -35.22
N ILE A 143 -5.53 27.54 -36.30
CA ILE A 143 -4.77 26.40 -36.84
C ILE A 143 -3.80 25.85 -35.79
N ILE A 144 -3.03 26.72 -35.12
CA ILE A 144 -2.11 26.28 -34.05
C ILE A 144 -2.90 25.67 -32.88
N GLY A 145 -4.03 26.25 -32.50
CA GLY A 145 -4.92 25.72 -31.46
C GLY A 145 -5.46 24.33 -31.78
N VAL A 146 -5.92 24.10 -33.00
CA VAL A 146 -6.43 22.78 -33.44
C VAL A 146 -5.28 21.75 -33.50
N CYS A 147 -4.10 22.13 -33.99
CA CYS A 147 -2.94 21.25 -33.99
C CYS A 147 -2.51 20.85 -32.56
N THR A 148 -2.45 21.81 -31.64
CA THR A 148 -2.08 21.54 -30.24
C THR A 148 -3.13 20.70 -29.52
N MET A 149 -4.42 20.87 -29.83
CA MET A 149 -5.50 20.02 -29.32
C MET A 149 -5.29 18.54 -29.69
N PHE A 150 -4.80 18.24 -30.90
CA PHE A 150 -4.49 16.87 -31.29
C PHE A 150 -3.37 16.26 -30.43
N PHE A 151 -2.33 17.03 -30.10
CA PHE A 151 -1.27 16.58 -29.19
C PHE A 151 -1.76 16.40 -27.74
N LEU A 152 -2.71 17.23 -27.31
CA LEU A 152 -3.35 17.06 -26.00
C LEU A 152 -4.18 15.76 -25.94
N LEU A 153 -4.91 15.47 -27.03
CA LEU A 153 -5.67 14.23 -27.16
C LEU A 153 -4.73 13.01 -27.19
N SER A 154 -3.65 13.07 -27.98
CA SER A 154 -2.68 11.97 -28.05
C SER A 154 -2.03 11.70 -26.68
N ARG A 155 -1.71 12.75 -25.91
CA ARG A 155 -1.27 12.63 -24.52
C ARG A 155 -2.33 11.90 -23.68
N SER A 156 -3.59 12.34 -23.70
CA SER A 156 -4.64 11.70 -22.88
C SER A 156 -4.83 10.21 -23.20
N LEU A 157 -4.79 9.83 -24.47
CA LEU A 157 -4.90 8.42 -24.88
C LEU A 157 -3.68 7.61 -24.45
N ALA A 158 -2.48 8.16 -24.63
CA ALA A 158 -1.24 7.49 -24.23
C ALA A 158 -1.17 7.23 -22.71
N VAL A 159 -1.73 8.13 -21.88
CA VAL A 159 -1.81 7.94 -20.42
C VAL A 159 -2.73 6.79 -20.04
N VAL A 160 -3.90 6.69 -20.68
CA VAL A 160 -4.84 5.60 -20.41
C VAL A 160 -4.23 4.27 -20.83
N ILE A 161 -3.57 4.22 -21.99
CA ILE A 161 -2.88 3.00 -22.46
C ILE A 161 -1.74 2.62 -21.50
N LEU A 162 -0.94 3.58 -21.05
CA LEU A 162 0.12 3.37 -20.05
C LEU A 162 -0.45 2.77 -18.75
N GLY A 163 -1.54 3.35 -18.23
CA GLY A 163 -2.18 2.88 -17.01
C GLY A 163 -2.68 1.45 -17.12
N ILE A 164 -3.46 1.14 -18.17
CA ILE A 164 -4.04 -0.20 -18.38
C ILE A 164 -2.96 -1.27 -18.57
N GLN A 165 -1.92 -0.99 -19.39
CA GLN A 165 -0.87 -1.98 -19.65
C GLN A 165 -0.01 -2.25 -18.41
N THR A 166 0.31 -1.20 -17.64
CA THR A 166 1.09 -1.31 -16.41
C THR A 166 0.29 -2.03 -15.33
N SER A 167 -0.96 -1.61 -15.10
CA SER A 167 -1.92 -2.24 -14.19
C SER A 167 -2.06 -3.74 -14.48
N ARG A 168 -2.33 -4.12 -15.73
CA ARG A 168 -2.50 -5.54 -16.10
C ARG A 168 -1.24 -6.38 -15.84
N SER A 169 -0.06 -5.80 -16.09
CA SER A 169 1.23 -6.48 -15.83
C SER A 169 1.44 -6.68 -14.32
N LEU A 170 1.27 -5.62 -13.54
CA LEU A 170 1.42 -5.65 -12.08
C LEU A 170 0.40 -6.59 -11.43
N PHE A 171 -0.87 -6.52 -11.84
CA PHE A 171 -1.93 -7.39 -11.34
C PHE A 171 -1.64 -8.86 -11.63
N SER A 172 -1.21 -9.21 -12.85
CA SER A 172 -0.89 -10.59 -13.22
C SER A 172 0.30 -11.13 -12.42
N GLN A 173 1.35 -10.32 -12.23
CA GLN A 173 2.52 -10.70 -11.42
C GLN A 173 2.15 -10.88 -9.94
N LEU A 174 1.41 -9.92 -9.37
CA LEU A 174 0.91 -9.97 -8.00
C LEU A 174 0.05 -11.21 -7.75
N LEU A 175 -0.92 -11.47 -8.64
CA LEU A 175 -1.85 -12.57 -8.50
C LEU A 175 -1.12 -13.92 -8.58
N ASN A 176 -0.20 -14.07 -9.55
CA ASN A 176 0.60 -15.28 -9.70
C ASN A 176 1.52 -15.52 -8.50
N SER A 177 2.19 -14.48 -8.01
CA SER A 177 3.04 -14.58 -6.82
C SER A 177 2.23 -14.95 -5.57
N LEU A 178 1.05 -14.34 -5.39
CA LEU A 178 0.19 -14.59 -4.24
C LEU A 178 -0.41 -16.00 -4.25
N PHE A 179 -0.90 -16.50 -5.38
CA PHE A 179 -1.44 -17.86 -5.47
C PHE A 179 -0.37 -18.93 -5.31
N ARG A 180 0.87 -18.64 -5.68
CA ARG A 180 2.00 -19.54 -5.45
C ARG A 180 2.73 -19.29 -4.13
N ALA A 181 2.21 -18.44 -3.24
CA ALA A 181 2.83 -18.25 -1.94
C ALA A 181 2.59 -19.47 -1.02
N PRO A 182 3.59 -19.92 -0.25
CA PRO A 182 3.44 -21.06 0.66
C PRO A 182 2.51 -20.72 1.82
N MET A 183 1.88 -21.72 2.45
CA MET A 183 0.95 -21.53 3.58
C MET A 183 1.55 -20.71 4.74
N SER A 184 2.86 -20.86 4.99
CA SER A 184 3.57 -20.06 6.01
C SER A 184 3.47 -18.53 5.81
N PHE A 185 3.30 -18.07 4.56
CA PHE A 185 3.08 -16.67 4.25
C PHE A 185 1.70 -16.20 4.75
N PHE A 186 0.66 -16.99 4.49
CA PHE A 186 -0.71 -16.69 4.93
C PHE A 186 -0.89 -16.82 6.45
N ASP A 187 -0.17 -17.75 7.09
CA ASP A 187 -0.17 -17.89 8.55
C ASP A 187 0.53 -16.71 9.26
N SER A 188 1.51 -16.07 8.61
CA SER A 188 2.29 -14.97 9.18
C SER A 188 1.80 -13.58 8.77
N THR A 189 0.98 -13.50 7.73
CA THR A 189 0.49 -12.25 7.14
C THR A 189 -1.01 -12.12 7.40
N PRO A 190 -1.46 -11.06 8.11
CA PRO A 190 -2.89 -10.86 8.36
C PRO A 190 -3.67 -10.74 7.05
N LEU A 191 -4.82 -11.43 6.96
CA LEU A 191 -5.68 -11.43 5.78
C LEU A 191 -6.07 -10.01 5.33
N GLY A 192 -6.36 -9.11 6.28
CA GLY A 192 -6.68 -7.71 5.97
C GLY A 192 -5.56 -6.96 5.25
N ARG A 193 -4.29 -7.34 5.49
CA ARG A 193 -3.13 -6.76 4.81
C ARG A 193 -3.09 -7.19 3.34
N VAL A 194 -3.25 -8.50 3.08
CA VAL A 194 -3.34 -9.05 1.72
C VAL A 194 -4.48 -8.37 0.94
N LEU A 195 -5.66 -8.27 1.57
CA LEU A 195 -6.82 -7.65 0.96
C LEU A 195 -6.60 -6.15 0.65
N SER A 196 -5.98 -5.40 1.57
CA SER A 196 -5.62 -4.00 1.34
C SER A 196 -4.68 -3.82 0.15
N ARG A 197 -3.72 -4.74 -0.05
CA ARG A 197 -2.77 -4.69 -1.17
C ARG A 197 -3.47 -4.94 -2.51
N VAL A 198 -4.28 -6.00 -2.58
CA VAL A 198 -4.98 -6.42 -3.81
C VAL A 198 -6.15 -5.49 -4.16
N SER A 199 -6.75 -4.82 -3.17
CA SER A 199 -7.89 -3.92 -3.37
C SER A 199 -7.48 -2.45 -3.40
N SER A 200 -7.13 -1.87 -2.24
CA SER A 200 -6.94 -0.42 -2.12
C SER A 200 -5.66 0.06 -2.79
N ASP A 201 -4.52 -0.60 -2.54
CA ASP A 201 -3.25 -0.16 -3.12
C ASP A 201 -3.26 -0.38 -4.64
N LEU A 202 -3.76 -1.53 -5.11
CA LEU A 202 -3.93 -1.78 -6.55
C LEU A 202 -4.87 -0.76 -7.22
N SER A 203 -5.99 -0.40 -6.58
CA SER A 203 -6.90 0.64 -7.12
C SER A 203 -6.20 1.98 -7.32
N ILE A 204 -5.29 2.36 -6.41
CA ILE A 204 -4.48 3.59 -6.54
C ILE A 204 -3.51 3.45 -7.71
N VAL A 205 -2.87 2.29 -7.87
CA VAL A 205 -1.98 2.00 -9.00
C VAL A 205 -2.71 2.06 -10.34
N ASP A 206 -3.96 1.60 -10.38
CA ASP A 206 -4.78 1.53 -11.59
C ASP A 206 -5.36 2.89 -12.00
N LEU A 207 -5.90 3.63 -11.04
CA LEU A 207 -6.70 4.83 -11.31
C LEU A 207 -5.97 6.14 -11.04
N ASP A 208 -5.08 6.19 -10.06
CA ASP A 208 -4.52 7.47 -9.60
C ASP A 208 -3.10 7.71 -10.12
N VAL A 209 -2.22 6.71 -10.02
CA VAL A 209 -0.80 6.81 -10.39
C VAL A 209 -0.58 7.29 -11.84
N PRO A 210 -1.28 6.76 -12.88
CA PRO A 210 -1.09 7.22 -14.26
C PRO A 210 -1.35 8.72 -14.43
N PHE A 211 -2.41 9.23 -13.79
CA PHE A 211 -2.77 10.64 -13.86
C PHE A 211 -1.84 11.51 -13.02
N ALA A 212 -1.46 11.06 -11.82
CA ALA A 212 -0.53 11.80 -10.98
C ALA A 212 0.84 11.98 -11.63
N PHE A 213 1.35 10.99 -12.36
CA PHE A 213 2.59 11.13 -13.14
C PHE A 213 2.48 12.27 -14.15
N VAL A 214 1.38 12.31 -14.89
CA VAL A 214 1.22 13.23 -16.01
C VAL A 214 0.84 14.63 -15.54
N PHE A 215 0.03 14.75 -14.49
CA PHE A 215 -0.27 16.04 -13.88
C PHE A 215 0.95 16.61 -13.16
N SER A 216 1.74 15.79 -12.47
CA SER A 216 2.98 16.22 -11.82
C SER A 216 3.99 16.76 -12.84
N LEU A 217 4.30 15.98 -13.88
CA LEU A 217 5.19 16.43 -14.94
C LEU A 217 4.62 17.58 -15.74
N GLY A 218 3.33 17.51 -16.07
CA GLY A 218 2.66 18.51 -16.89
C GLY A 218 2.58 19.86 -16.21
N ALA A 219 2.25 19.89 -14.91
CA ALA A 219 2.22 21.10 -14.10
C ALA A 219 3.64 21.68 -13.90
N SER A 220 4.64 20.82 -13.70
CA SER A 220 6.04 21.25 -13.59
C SER A 220 6.55 21.85 -14.90
N LEU A 221 6.30 21.20 -16.03
CA LEU A 221 6.63 21.72 -17.35
C LEU A 221 5.91 23.04 -17.62
N ASN A 222 4.64 23.18 -17.22
CA ASN A 222 3.89 24.42 -17.37
C ASN A 222 4.48 25.56 -16.52
N ALA A 223 4.79 25.30 -15.24
CA ALA A 223 5.41 26.29 -14.35
C ALA A 223 6.76 26.78 -14.89
N TYR A 224 7.64 25.86 -15.30
CA TYR A 224 8.93 26.22 -15.90
C TYR A 224 8.78 26.93 -17.25
N SER A 225 7.78 26.56 -18.04
CA SER A 225 7.50 27.21 -19.31
C SER A 225 6.99 28.64 -19.14
N ASN A 226 6.09 28.87 -18.19
CA ASN A 226 5.60 30.23 -17.87
C ASN A 226 6.73 31.13 -17.38
N LEU A 227 7.61 30.57 -16.54
CA LEU A 227 8.81 31.25 -16.11
C LEU A 227 9.79 31.51 -17.26
N GLY A 228 9.96 30.55 -18.17
CA GLY A 228 10.79 30.67 -19.37
C GLY A 228 10.30 31.76 -20.31
N VAL A 229 8.99 31.85 -20.55
CA VAL A 229 8.38 32.95 -21.34
C VAL A 229 8.68 34.30 -20.68
N LEU A 230 8.49 34.41 -19.37
CA LEU A 230 8.77 35.65 -18.64
C LEU A 230 10.25 36.05 -18.72
N ALA A 231 11.16 35.08 -18.65
CA ALA A 231 12.59 35.31 -18.80
C ALA A 231 12.99 35.74 -20.22
N VAL A 232 12.32 35.22 -21.26
CA VAL A 232 12.58 35.62 -22.65
C VAL A 232 12.08 37.03 -22.94
N VAL A 233 10.88 37.39 -22.45
CA VAL A 233 10.32 38.73 -22.67
C VAL A 233 11.08 39.78 -21.85
N THR A 234 11.46 39.47 -20.62
CA THR A 234 12.15 40.41 -19.72
C THR A 234 13.31 39.70 -19.03
N TRP A 235 14.47 39.64 -19.71
CA TRP A 235 15.66 38.94 -19.22
C TRP A 235 16.15 39.46 -17.86
N GLN A 236 15.88 40.71 -17.50
CA GLN A 236 16.20 41.31 -16.21
C GLN A 236 15.48 40.61 -15.04
N VAL A 237 14.33 39.97 -15.29
CA VAL A 237 13.58 39.21 -14.27
C VAL A 237 14.40 38.01 -13.78
N LEU A 238 15.38 37.52 -14.54
CA LEU A 238 16.27 36.43 -14.12
C LEU A 238 17.03 36.73 -12.82
N PHE A 239 17.37 37.99 -12.56
CA PHE A 239 18.06 38.37 -11.31
C PHE A 239 17.20 38.10 -10.07
N VAL A 240 15.88 38.22 -10.19
CA VAL A 240 14.94 37.95 -9.09
C VAL A 240 14.45 36.51 -9.13
N SER A 241 14.22 35.94 -10.32
CA SER A 241 13.66 34.61 -10.43
C SER A 241 14.65 33.50 -10.05
N VAL A 242 15.94 33.63 -10.35
CA VAL A 242 16.94 32.59 -10.01
C VAL A 242 17.04 32.35 -8.49
N PRO A 243 17.23 33.39 -7.63
CA PRO A 243 17.17 33.21 -6.18
C PRO A 243 15.83 32.63 -5.69
N MET A 244 14.72 33.04 -6.30
CA MET A 244 13.38 32.57 -5.93
C MET A 244 13.18 31.09 -6.26
N ILE A 245 13.68 30.60 -7.40
CA ILE A 245 13.64 29.16 -7.74
C ILE A 245 14.44 28.35 -6.72
N VAL A 246 15.65 28.81 -6.35
CA VAL A 246 16.49 28.12 -5.35
C VAL A 246 15.76 28.06 -4.01
N LEU A 247 15.15 29.18 -3.59
CA LEU A 247 14.39 29.25 -2.35
C LEU A 247 13.14 28.36 -2.40
N ALA A 248 12.41 28.35 -3.52
CA ALA A 248 11.23 27.51 -3.73
C ALA A 248 11.60 26.02 -3.66
N ILE A 249 12.69 25.59 -4.28
CA ILE A 249 13.17 24.20 -4.20
C ILE A 249 13.56 23.83 -2.76
N ARG A 250 14.21 24.73 -2.03
CA ARG A 250 14.57 24.50 -0.61
C ARG A 250 13.33 24.38 0.28
N LEU A 251 12.37 25.29 0.11
CA LEU A 251 11.09 25.25 0.82
C LEU A 251 10.30 24.00 0.47
N GLN A 252 10.27 23.62 -0.80
CA GLN A 252 9.61 22.40 -1.25
C GLN A 252 10.21 21.16 -0.60
N ARG A 253 11.55 21.02 -0.56
CA ARG A 253 12.21 19.89 0.11
C ARG A 253 11.88 19.84 1.60
N TYR A 254 11.89 20.99 2.27
CA TYR A 254 11.54 21.08 3.69
C TYR A 254 10.07 20.69 3.96
N TYR A 255 9.15 21.21 3.14
CA TYR A 255 7.74 20.85 3.20
C TYR A 255 7.54 19.36 2.94
N LEU A 256 8.16 18.80 1.91
CA LEU A 256 7.97 17.41 1.49
C LEU A 256 8.47 16.43 2.56
N ALA A 257 9.57 16.74 3.25
CA ALA A 257 10.03 15.96 4.40
C ALA A 257 9.00 15.94 5.55
N SER A 258 8.42 17.11 5.87
CA SER A 258 7.41 17.23 6.93
C SER A 258 6.07 16.57 6.53
N ALA A 259 5.59 16.84 5.32
CA ALA A 259 4.34 16.34 4.79
C ALA A 259 4.32 14.81 4.71
N LYS A 260 5.45 14.17 4.33
CA LYS A 260 5.59 12.70 4.33
C LYS A 260 5.32 12.11 5.71
N GLU A 261 5.94 12.65 6.77
CA GLU A 261 5.73 12.15 8.12
C GLU A 261 4.31 12.42 8.64
N LEU A 262 3.72 13.58 8.33
CA LEU A 262 2.33 13.86 8.69
C LEU A 262 1.34 12.91 7.99
N MET A 263 1.58 12.59 6.71
CA MET A 263 0.75 11.64 5.96
C MET A 263 0.93 10.22 6.49
N ARG A 264 2.13 9.87 6.95
CA ARG A 264 2.39 8.60 7.64
C ARG A 264 1.61 8.49 8.94
N ILE A 265 1.62 9.52 9.77
CA ILE A 265 0.84 9.56 11.02
C ILE A 265 -0.65 9.43 10.71
N ASN A 266 -1.15 10.22 9.75
CA ASN A 266 -2.55 10.19 9.30
C ASN A 266 -2.98 8.80 8.81
N GLY A 267 -2.11 8.08 8.09
CA GLY A 267 -2.37 6.70 7.68
C GLY A 267 -2.52 5.74 8.86
N THR A 268 -1.65 5.86 9.88
CA THR A 268 -1.71 5.01 11.07
C THR A 268 -2.92 5.29 11.96
N THR A 269 -3.26 6.56 12.18
CA THR A 269 -4.42 6.95 12.99
C THR A 269 -5.74 6.56 12.33
N LYS A 270 -5.83 6.72 11.00
CA LYS A 270 -7.01 6.31 10.23
C LYS A 270 -7.25 4.80 10.27
N SER A 271 -6.17 4.00 10.21
CA SER A 271 -6.29 2.55 10.34
C SER A 271 -6.74 2.12 11.73
N ALA A 272 -6.24 2.75 12.80
CA ALA A 272 -6.69 2.45 14.17
C ALA A 272 -8.18 2.73 14.35
N LEU A 273 -8.68 3.84 13.79
CA LEU A 273 -10.11 4.19 13.79
C LEU A 273 -10.96 3.14 13.05
N ALA A 274 -10.52 2.73 11.85
CA ALA A 274 -11.22 1.72 11.05
C ALA A 274 -11.25 0.34 11.73
N ASN A 275 -10.14 -0.07 12.34
CA ASN A 275 -10.06 -1.33 13.09
C ASN A 275 -11.01 -1.34 14.29
N HIS A 276 -11.01 -0.26 15.09
CA HIS A 276 -11.92 -0.13 16.23
C HIS A 276 -13.39 -0.21 15.78
N LEU A 277 -13.73 0.43 14.67
CA LEU A 277 -15.08 0.35 14.11
C LEU A 277 -15.42 -1.08 13.65
N GLY A 278 -14.49 -1.76 12.97
CA GLY A 278 -14.65 -3.15 12.55
C GLY A 278 -14.85 -4.12 13.72
N GLU A 279 -14.03 -4.00 14.77
CA GLU A 279 -14.18 -4.77 16.01
C GLU A 279 -15.51 -4.47 16.72
N SER A 280 -15.93 -3.20 16.73
CA SER A 280 -17.21 -2.80 17.34
C SER A 280 -18.41 -3.38 16.60
N ILE A 281 -18.37 -3.43 15.26
CA ILE A 281 -19.44 -4.04 14.44
C ILE A 281 -19.48 -5.55 14.66
N ALA A 282 -18.32 -6.23 14.64
CA ALA A 282 -18.24 -7.67 14.87
C ALA A 282 -18.68 -8.05 16.30
N GLY A 283 -18.31 -7.24 17.28
CA GLY A 283 -18.63 -7.41 18.71
C GLY A 283 -19.93 -6.76 19.17
N ALA A 284 -20.77 -6.25 18.27
CA ALA A 284 -21.91 -5.40 18.63
C ALA A 284 -22.93 -6.08 19.57
N ILE A 285 -23.07 -7.41 19.49
CA ILE A 285 -23.94 -8.16 20.41
C ILE A 285 -23.29 -8.25 21.79
N THR A 286 -21.99 -8.57 21.85
CA THR A 286 -21.22 -8.67 23.09
C THR A 286 -21.17 -7.33 23.82
N ILE A 287 -20.91 -6.22 23.10
CA ILE A 287 -20.85 -4.88 23.69
C ILE A 287 -22.18 -4.52 24.35
N ARG A 288 -23.30 -4.75 23.64
CA ARG A 288 -24.65 -4.52 24.17
C ARG A 288 -25.03 -5.45 25.31
N ALA A 289 -24.58 -6.71 25.25
CA ALA A 289 -24.85 -7.70 26.30
C ALA A 289 -24.13 -7.36 27.62
N PHE A 290 -23.00 -6.65 27.55
CA PHE A 290 -22.25 -6.19 28.72
C PHE A 290 -22.53 -4.72 29.09
N GLU A 291 -23.40 -4.01 28.36
CA GLU A 291 -23.75 -2.60 28.61
C GLU A 291 -22.53 -1.65 28.65
N GLU A 292 -21.57 -1.88 27.75
CA GLU A 292 -20.30 -1.12 27.68
C GLU A 292 -20.25 -0.15 26.48
N GLU A 293 -21.40 0.30 25.97
CA GLU A 293 -21.47 1.19 24.79
C GLU A 293 -20.73 2.51 25.02
N ASP A 294 -20.92 3.15 26.18
CA ASP A 294 -20.32 4.44 26.49
C ASP A 294 -18.78 4.39 26.48
N ARG A 295 -18.20 3.29 26.96
CA ARG A 295 -16.75 3.06 26.93
C ARG A 295 -16.24 2.98 25.49
N PHE A 296 -16.95 2.26 24.62
CA PHE A 296 -16.61 2.15 23.22
C PHE A 296 -16.80 3.48 22.47
N PHE A 297 -17.84 4.26 22.79
CA PHE A 297 -18.04 5.59 22.24
C PHE A 297 -16.95 6.57 22.67
N ALA A 298 -16.58 6.60 23.95
CA ALA A 298 -15.51 7.45 24.46
C ALA A 298 -14.17 7.14 23.78
N LYS A 299 -13.85 5.85 23.61
CA LYS A 299 -12.65 5.42 22.88
C LYS A 299 -12.71 5.78 21.40
N PHE A 300 -13.89 5.68 20.77
CA PHE A 300 -14.09 6.10 19.38
C PHE A 300 -13.82 7.60 19.21
N PHE A 301 -14.34 8.46 20.10
CA PHE A 301 -14.08 9.90 20.03
C PHE A 301 -12.59 10.24 20.22
N ASP A 302 -11.88 9.59 21.16
CA ASP A 302 -10.42 9.77 21.32
C ASP A 302 -9.65 9.39 20.05
N LEU A 303 -10.05 8.31 19.36
CA LEU A 303 -9.45 7.92 18.08
C LEU A 303 -9.76 8.91 16.95
N VAL A 304 -10.97 9.48 16.92
CA VAL A 304 -11.35 10.53 15.96
C VAL A 304 -10.51 11.78 16.17
N ASP A 305 -10.36 12.24 17.41
CA ASP A 305 -9.56 13.43 17.76
C ASP A 305 -8.09 13.23 17.41
N LYS A 306 -7.53 12.05 17.73
CA LYS A 306 -6.17 11.66 17.34
C LYS A 306 -5.97 11.63 15.83
N ASN A 307 -6.99 11.29 15.05
CA ASN A 307 -6.93 11.32 13.59
C ASN A 307 -7.12 12.74 13.01
N ALA A 308 -7.94 13.57 13.64
CA ALA A 308 -8.20 14.93 13.19
C ALA A 308 -6.97 15.84 13.33
N SER A 309 -6.17 15.65 14.39
CA SER A 309 -5.00 16.51 14.67
C SER A 309 -3.91 16.47 13.57
N PRO A 310 -3.41 15.30 13.12
CA PRO A 310 -2.45 15.22 12.01
C PRO A 310 -2.98 15.80 10.70
N TYR A 311 -4.28 15.59 10.42
CA TYR A 311 -4.93 16.16 9.25
C TYR A 311 -4.92 17.69 9.27
N PHE A 312 -5.25 18.30 10.42
CA PHE A 312 -5.19 19.74 10.60
C PHE A 312 -3.77 20.31 10.40
N TYR A 313 -2.75 19.66 10.97
CA TYR A 313 -1.36 20.08 10.76
C TYR A 313 -0.90 19.93 9.30
N ASN A 314 -1.40 18.93 8.57
CA ASN A 314 -1.10 18.72 7.16
C ASN A 314 -1.70 19.84 6.31
N PHE A 315 -2.97 20.19 6.58
CA PHE A 315 -3.64 21.34 5.98
C PHE A 315 -2.88 22.64 6.25
N ALA A 316 -2.56 22.93 7.51
CA ALA A 316 -1.83 24.14 7.90
C ALA A 316 -0.43 24.23 7.25
N SER A 317 0.27 23.10 7.13
CA SER A 317 1.57 23.03 6.45
C SER A 317 1.47 23.30 4.95
N THR A 318 0.38 22.83 4.32
CA THR A 318 0.10 23.08 2.90
C THR A 318 -0.16 24.56 2.65
N GLU A 319 -1.04 25.17 3.45
CA GLU A 319 -1.35 26.60 3.38
C GLU A 319 -0.12 27.49 3.63
N TRP A 320 0.73 27.11 4.60
CA TRP A 320 1.99 27.81 4.87
C TRP A 320 2.91 27.85 3.63
N LEU A 321 3.03 26.72 2.92
CA LEU A 321 3.85 26.65 1.71
C LEU A 321 3.22 27.48 0.58
N ILE A 322 1.91 27.36 0.36
CA ILE A 322 1.18 28.11 -0.66
C ILE A 322 1.44 29.60 -0.45
N GLN A 323 1.15 30.14 0.74
CA GLN A 323 1.34 31.55 1.04
C GLN A 323 2.76 32.05 0.72
N ARG A 324 3.81 31.26 1.03
CA ARG A 324 5.20 31.64 0.72
C ARG A 324 5.48 31.65 -0.78
N LEU A 325 4.98 30.68 -1.52
CA LEU A 325 5.11 30.63 -2.99
C LEU A 325 4.34 31.78 -3.65
N GLU A 326 3.16 32.12 -3.15
CA GLU A 326 2.37 33.25 -3.65
C GLU A 326 3.13 34.56 -3.49
N ILE A 327 3.70 34.82 -2.31
CA ILE A 327 4.52 36.02 -2.07
C ILE A 327 5.71 36.09 -3.04
N MET A 328 6.39 34.96 -3.29
CA MET A 328 7.51 34.92 -4.25
C MET A 328 7.05 35.19 -5.69
N SER A 329 5.95 34.58 -6.11
CA SER A 329 5.38 34.79 -7.44
C SER A 329 4.91 36.24 -7.64
N ALA A 330 4.30 36.84 -6.61
CA ALA A 330 3.90 38.25 -6.61
C ALA A 330 5.13 39.16 -6.68
N ALA A 331 6.20 38.86 -5.96
CA ALA A 331 7.45 39.63 -6.05
C ALA A 331 8.07 39.58 -7.45
N VAL A 332 8.07 38.40 -8.11
CA VAL A 332 8.54 38.24 -9.49
C VAL A 332 7.67 39.05 -10.46
N LEU A 333 6.35 39.02 -10.30
CA LEU A 333 5.41 39.78 -11.11
C LEU A 333 5.52 41.30 -10.89
N SER A 334 5.64 41.76 -9.64
CA SER A 334 5.82 43.17 -9.32
C SER A 334 7.14 43.71 -9.87
N PHE A 335 8.22 42.93 -9.76
CA PHE A 335 9.50 43.32 -10.34
C PHE A 335 9.46 43.34 -11.88
N SER A 336 8.82 42.36 -12.52
CA SER A 336 8.67 42.36 -13.98
C SER A 336 7.84 43.57 -14.46
N ALA A 337 6.73 43.87 -13.78
CA ALA A 337 5.91 45.06 -14.06
C ALA A 337 6.71 46.37 -13.87
N PHE A 338 7.51 46.46 -12.81
CA PHE A 338 8.37 47.61 -12.54
C PHE A 338 9.44 47.82 -13.62
N VAL A 339 10.12 46.75 -14.04
CA VAL A 339 11.11 46.80 -15.14
C VAL A 339 10.44 47.22 -16.46
N MET A 340 9.26 46.67 -16.76
CA MET A 340 8.51 47.05 -17.96
C MET A 340 8.07 48.53 -17.93
N ALA A 341 7.77 49.09 -16.76
CA ALA A 341 7.39 50.49 -16.60
C ALA A 341 8.58 51.47 -16.63
N LEU A 342 9.76 51.03 -16.20
CA LEU A 342 10.99 51.84 -16.19
C LEU A 342 11.61 52.04 -17.57
N LEU A 343 11.40 51.09 -18.48
CA LEU A 343 12.01 51.14 -19.81
C LEU A 343 11.29 52.17 -20.71
N PRO A 344 12.01 52.86 -21.62
CA PRO A 344 11.43 53.86 -22.50
C PRO A 344 10.25 53.34 -23.31
N GLN A 345 9.24 54.20 -23.52
CA GLN A 345 8.09 53.88 -24.36
C GLN A 345 8.56 53.44 -25.76
N GLY A 346 8.14 52.25 -26.19
CA GLY A 346 8.54 51.63 -27.47
C GLY A 346 9.56 50.49 -27.37
N THR A 347 10.12 50.21 -26.19
CA THR A 347 11.06 49.07 -26.01
C THR A 347 10.38 47.71 -26.15
N PHE A 348 9.11 47.62 -25.70
CA PHE A 348 8.29 46.42 -25.84
C PHE A 348 7.04 46.73 -26.65
N SER A 349 6.67 45.83 -27.56
CA SER A 349 5.34 45.88 -28.17
C SER A 349 4.28 45.59 -27.09
N PRO A 350 3.17 46.36 -27.04
CA PRO A 350 2.10 46.18 -26.06
C PRO A 350 1.56 44.75 -25.95
N GLY A 351 1.60 43.98 -27.04
CA GLY A 351 1.19 42.57 -27.03
C GLY A 351 2.12 41.69 -26.17
N PHE A 352 3.43 41.92 -26.19
CA PHE A 352 4.38 41.18 -25.34
C PHE A 352 4.28 41.59 -23.87
N VAL A 353 3.94 42.85 -23.57
CA VAL A 353 3.65 43.29 -22.20
C VAL A 353 2.43 42.57 -21.64
N GLY A 354 1.34 42.49 -22.42
CA GLY A 354 0.14 41.74 -22.05
C GLY A 354 0.41 40.24 -21.86
N MET A 355 1.25 39.65 -22.71
CA MET A 355 1.71 38.28 -22.58
C MET A 355 2.50 38.07 -21.28
N ALA A 356 3.52 38.90 -21.00
CA ALA A 356 4.34 38.79 -19.79
C ALA A 356 3.51 38.91 -18.50
N LEU A 357 2.55 39.84 -18.45
CA LEU A 357 1.64 39.98 -17.31
C LEU A 357 0.71 38.78 -17.15
N SER A 358 0.16 38.24 -18.24
CA SER A 358 -0.75 37.08 -18.20
C SER A 358 -0.04 35.82 -17.71
N TYR A 359 1.17 35.56 -18.22
CA TYR A 359 2.00 34.44 -17.79
C TYR A 359 2.56 34.64 -16.37
N GLY A 360 2.89 35.87 -15.99
CA GLY A 360 3.32 36.20 -14.63
C GLY A 360 2.22 36.05 -13.58
N LEU A 361 0.97 36.42 -13.89
CA LEU A 361 -0.19 36.17 -13.02
C LEU A 361 -0.46 34.67 -12.84
N SER A 362 -0.35 33.90 -13.93
CA SER A 362 -0.59 32.44 -13.92
C SER A 362 0.55 31.64 -13.26
N LEU A 363 1.71 32.26 -13.03
CA LEU A 363 2.90 31.64 -12.47
C LEU A 363 2.66 31.11 -11.05
N ASN A 364 1.93 31.87 -10.22
CA ASN A 364 1.52 31.44 -8.87
C ASN A 364 0.81 30.09 -8.92
N MET A 365 -0.34 30.06 -9.59
CA MET A 365 -1.19 28.88 -9.70
C MET A 365 -0.40 27.69 -10.25
N SER A 366 0.43 27.91 -11.28
CA SER A 366 1.24 26.86 -11.90
C SER A 366 2.26 26.23 -10.93
N PHE A 367 2.92 27.04 -10.09
CA PHE A 367 3.85 26.53 -9.07
C PHE A 367 3.14 25.76 -7.96
N VAL A 368 2.01 26.29 -7.46
CA VAL A 368 1.21 25.61 -6.43
C VAL A 368 0.74 24.24 -6.93
N PHE A 369 0.15 24.20 -8.14
CA PHE A 369 -0.28 22.95 -8.76
C PHE A 369 0.90 22.00 -9.02
N SER A 370 2.07 22.50 -9.43
CA SER A 370 3.25 21.65 -9.63
C SER A 370 3.67 20.96 -8.34
N ILE A 371 3.78 21.71 -7.24
CA ILE A 371 4.24 21.14 -5.97
C ILE A 371 3.19 20.20 -5.37
N GLN A 372 1.90 20.56 -5.41
CA GLN A 372 0.82 19.69 -4.94
C GLN A 372 0.79 18.37 -5.72
N ASN A 373 0.90 18.40 -7.05
CA ASN A 373 0.90 17.19 -7.87
C ASN A 373 2.16 16.34 -7.66
N GLN A 374 3.33 16.96 -7.45
CA GLN A 374 4.55 16.23 -7.10
C GLN A 374 4.43 15.53 -5.75
N CYS A 375 3.82 16.19 -4.75
CA CYS A 375 3.55 15.57 -3.46
C CYS A 375 2.53 14.45 -3.58
N ASN A 376 1.44 14.66 -4.33
CA ASN A 376 0.44 13.63 -4.58
C ASN A 376 1.06 12.38 -5.23
N LEU A 377 1.89 12.58 -6.27
CA LEU A 377 2.63 11.49 -6.91
C LEU A 377 3.56 10.77 -5.93
N ALA A 378 4.29 11.51 -5.07
CA ALA A 378 5.17 10.92 -4.06
C ALA A 378 4.43 10.09 -3.00
N ASN A 379 3.14 10.36 -2.77
CA ASN A 379 2.33 9.54 -1.86
C ASN A 379 1.77 8.30 -2.56
N GLN A 380 1.24 8.46 -3.78
CA GLN A 380 0.63 7.37 -4.52
C GLN A 380 1.65 6.32 -4.97
N ILE A 381 2.91 6.72 -5.21
CA ILE A 381 3.98 5.78 -5.58
C ILE A 381 4.30 4.79 -4.45
N ILE A 382 3.99 5.12 -3.19
CA ILE A 382 4.17 4.20 -2.05
C ILE A 382 3.27 2.97 -2.20
N SER A 383 2.08 3.12 -2.79
CA SER A 383 1.21 1.97 -3.09
C SER A 383 1.84 1.03 -4.12
N VAL A 384 2.57 1.55 -5.10
CA VAL A 384 3.34 0.71 -6.05
C VAL A 384 4.41 -0.10 -5.34
N GLU A 385 5.16 0.53 -4.43
CA GLU A 385 6.21 -0.14 -3.64
C GLU A 385 5.63 -1.25 -2.76
N ARG A 386 4.50 -0.97 -2.09
CA ARG A 386 3.76 -1.92 -1.27
C ARG A 386 3.23 -3.11 -2.06
N VAL A 387 2.72 -2.89 -3.26
CA VAL A 387 2.32 -3.96 -4.18
C VAL A 387 3.55 -4.77 -4.59
N ASN A 388 4.68 -4.12 -4.87
CA ASN A 388 5.91 -4.78 -5.26
C ASN A 388 6.47 -5.75 -4.23
N GLN A 389 6.31 -5.47 -2.93
CA GLN A 389 6.67 -6.40 -1.86
C GLN A 389 5.94 -7.75 -1.97
N TYR A 390 4.79 -7.79 -2.65
CA TYR A 390 3.96 -8.98 -2.83
C TYR A 390 4.08 -9.57 -4.25
N MET A 391 4.85 -8.94 -5.14
CA MET A 391 5.08 -9.46 -6.49
C MET A 391 6.24 -10.47 -6.56
N ASP A 392 7.12 -10.46 -5.55
CA ASP A 392 8.30 -11.33 -5.47
C ASP A 392 8.31 -12.13 -4.16
N ILE A 393 7.16 -12.70 -3.80
CA ILE A 393 7.07 -13.65 -2.70
C ILE A 393 7.73 -14.96 -3.14
N GLN A 394 8.49 -15.58 -2.23
CA GLN A 394 9.05 -16.91 -2.47
C GLN A 394 7.93 -17.89 -2.84
N SER A 395 7.97 -18.39 -4.06
CA SER A 395 7.01 -19.38 -4.57
C SER A 395 7.14 -20.70 -3.80
N GLU A 396 6.02 -21.41 -3.63
CA GLU A 396 6.01 -22.82 -3.28
C GLU A 396 6.71 -23.65 -4.38
N ALA A 397 6.96 -24.93 -4.08
CA ALA A 397 7.61 -25.84 -5.01
C ALA A 397 6.88 -25.90 -6.37
N ALA A 398 7.59 -26.26 -7.43
CA ALA A 398 7.03 -26.23 -8.78
C ALA A 398 5.78 -27.12 -8.91
N GLU A 399 4.79 -26.64 -9.66
CA GLU A 399 3.56 -27.39 -9.96
C GLU A 399 3.87 -28.69 -10.71
N VAL A 400 4.78 -28.62 -11.68
CA VAL A 400 5.22 -29.76 -12.50
C VAL A 400 6.74 -29.78 -12.54
N VAL A 401 7.31 -30.98 -12.34
CA VAL A 401 8.75 -31.25 -12.48
C VAL A 401 8.91 -32.28 -13.58
N GLU A 402 9.17 -31.81 -14.81
CA GLU A 402 9.21 -32.65 -16.02
C GLU A 402 10.23 -33.79 -15.90
N GLU A 403 11.37 -33.55 -15.24
CA GLU A 403 12.43 -34.54 -15.08
C GLU A 403 12.03 -35.75 -14.21
N ASN A 404 11.08 -35.57 -13.28
CA ASN A 404 10.69 -36.57 -12.28
C ASN A 404 9.17 -36.81 -12.28
N ARG A 405 8.52 -36.69 -13.43
CA ARG A 405 7.08 -36.88 -13.51
C ARG A 405 6.72 -38.37 -13.31
N PRO A 406 5.83 -38.70 -12.36
CA PRO A 406 5.42 -40.08 -12.15
C PRO A 406 4.58 -40.60 -13.34
N SER A 407 4.47 -41.92 -13.46
CA SER A 407 3.62 -42.56 -14.47
C SER A 407 2.18 -42.05 -14.39
N PRO A 408 1.42 -41.92 -15.50
CA PRO A 408 0.02 -41.51 -15.48
C PRO A 408 -0.89 -42.38 -14.61
N ASP A 409 -0.49 -43.62 -14.35
CA ASP A 409 -1.22 -44.58 -13.51
C ASP A 409 -0.83 -44.49 -12.02
N TRP A 410 0.11 -43.63 -11.66
CA TRP A 410 0.50 -43.42 -10.27
C TRP A 410 -0.55 -42.56 -9.54
N PRO A 411 -0.83 -42.86 -8.25
CA PRO A 411 -0.42 -44.04 -7.49
C PRO A 411 -1.25 -45.29 -7.87
N GLN A 412 -0.61 -46.47 -7.88
CA GLN A 412 -1.24 -47.74 -8.27
C GLN A 412 -1.78 -48.53 -7.06
N ASP A 413 -0.96 -48.69 -6.03
CA ASP A 413 -1.29 -49.51 -4.86
C ASP A 413 -1.71 -48.63 -3.67
N GLY A 414 -1.12 -47.43 -3.56
CA GLY A 414 -1.38 -46.49 -2.47
C GLY A 414 -0.66 -46.85 -1.16
N ASN A 415 0.52 -47.49 -1.24
CA ASN A 415 1.38 -47.74 -0.08
C ASN A 415 2.13 -46.44 0.31
N VAL A 416 2.03 -46.05 1.58
CA VAL A 416 2.64 -44.81 2.09
C VAL A 416 3.65 -45.14 3.18
N GLU A 417 4.90 -44.68 3.02
CA GLU A 417 5.99 -44.89 3.97
C GLU A 417 6.55 -43.55 4.45
N LEU A 418 6.56 -43.34 5.76
CA LEU A 418 7.20 -42.20 6.44
C LEU A 418 8.54 -42.68 7.00
N ARG A 419 9.64 -41.96 6.68
CA ARG A 419 10.99 -42.26 7.17
C ARG A 419 11.58 -41.05 7.89
N ASP A 420 11.76 -41.18 9.21
CA ASP A 420 12.32 -40.15 10.10
C ASP A 420 11.72 -38.74 9.87
N LEU A 421 10.40 -38.66 9.66
CA LEU A 421 9.73 -37.43 9.25
C LEU A 421 9.76 -36.38 10.37
N LYS A 422 10.40 -35.23 10.11
CA LYS A 422 10.47 -34.08 11.00
C LYS A 422 9.84 -32.86 10.35
N ILE A 423 8.96 -32.17 11.07
CA ILE A 423 8.21 -31.03 10.52
C ILE A 423 8.29 -29.83 11.46
N ARG A 424 8.49 -28.64 10.88
CA ARG A 424 8.34 -27.32 11.51
C ARG A 424 7.67 -26.36 10.54
N TYR A 425 6.87 -25.44 11.06
CA TYR A 425 6.18 -24.43 10.26
C TYR A 425 7.10 -23.27 9.82
N ARG A 426 8.17 -23.00 10.58
CA ARG A 426 9.18 -21.97 10.26
C ARG A 426 10.57 -22.54 10.52
N LYS A 427 11.57 -22.04 9.79
CA LYS A 427 12.96 -22.47 9.98
C LYS A 427 13.45 -22.23 11.41
N ASP A 428 13.02 -21.12 12.00
CA ASP A 428 13.42 -20.69 13.34
C ASP A 428 12.47 -21.19 14.45
N ALA A 429 11.43 -21.95 14.10
CA ALA A 429 10.47 -22.51 15.06
C ALA A 429 10.87 -23.93 15.49
N PRO A 430 10.43 -24.36 16.70
CA PRO A 430 10.64 -25.74 17.14
C PRO A 430 9.96 -26.75 16.20
N LEU A 431 10.49 -27.97 16.19
CA LEU A 431 9.87 -29.10 15.51
C LEU A 431 8.54 -29.44 16.19
N VAL A 432 7.51 -29.69 15.37
CA VAL A 432 6.18 -30.14 15.81
C VAL A 432 6.09 -31.67 15.73
N LEU A 433 6.64 -32.25 14.67
CA LEU A 433 6.79 -33.71 14.53
C LEU A 433 8.27 -34.07 14.64
N HIS A 434 8.57 -35.07 15.47
CA HIS A 434 9.94 -35.47 15.82
C HIS A 434 10.25 -36.89 15.32
N GLY A 435 10.60 -37.02 14.03
CA GLY A 435 11.18 -38.25 13.49
C GLY A 435 10.20 -39.42 13.37
N ILE A 436 9.02 -39.19 12.79
CA ILE A 436 8.00 -40.23 12.64
C ILE A 436 8.44 -41.24 11.57
N THR A 437 8.49 -42.51 11.95
CA THR A 437 8.74 -43.62 11.04
C THR A 437 7.59 -44.62 11.13
N CYS A 438 6.83 -44.77 10.05
CA CYS A 438 5.75 -45.75 9.96
C CYS A 438 5.41 -46.08 8.51
N ARG A 439 4.79 -47.23 8.29
CA ARG A 439 4.35 -47.69 6.98
C ARG A 439 2.86 -48.01 6.99
N PHE A 440 2.16 -47.56 5.95
CA PHE A 440 0.74 -47.75 5.72
C PHE A 440 0.57 -48.60 4.46
N GLU A 441 0.22 -49.87 4.65
CA GLU A 441 0.03 -50.80 3.53
C GLU A 441 -1.18 -50.42 2.67
N ALA A 442 -1.08 -50.74 1.38
CA ALA A 442 -2.11 -50.55 0.37
C ALA A 442 -3.47 -51.15 0.79
N GLY A 443 -4.57 -50.45 0.47
CA GLY A 443 -5.94 -50.91 0.71
C GLY A 443 -6.43 -50.86 2.18
N ASN A 444 -5.59 -50.44 3.12
CA ASN A 444 -5.95 -50.37 4.54
C ASN A 444 -6.65 -49.07 4.92
N LYS A 445 -7.65 -49.18 5.80
CA LYS A 445 -8.30 -48.04 6.46
C LYS A 445 -7.61 -47.77 7.78
N ILE A 446 -7.00 -46.61 7.93
CA ILE A 446 -6.19 -46.24 9.09
C ILE A 446 -6.87 -45.09 9.85
N GLY A 447 -6.99 -45.23 11.17
CA GLY A 447 -7.47 -44.17 12.05
C GLY A 447 -6.31 -43.50 12.80
N ILE A 448 -6.24 -42.18 12.76
CA ILE A 448 -5.24 -41.38 13.51
C ILE A 448 -5.95 -40.70 14.67
N VAL A 449 -5.59 -41.06 15.90
CA VAL A 449 -6.19 -40.52 17.14
C VAL A 449 -5.13 -39.84 18.00
N GLY A 450 -5.55 -38.81 18.75
CA GLY A 450 -4.67 -38.07 19.65
C GLY A 450 -5.35 -36.82 20.21
N ARG A 451 -4.79 -36.24 21.29
CA ARG A 451 -5.30 -35.01 21.90
C ARG A 451 -5.28 -33.82 20.92
N THR A 452 -6.09 -32.79 21.16
CA THR A 452 -6.02 -31.53 20.40
C THR A 452 -4.61 -30.96 20.47
N GLY A 453 -4.09 -30.46 19.34
CA GLY A 453 -2.71 -29.95 19.25
C GLY A 453 -1.62 -31.01 19.08
N SER A 454 -1.94 -32.31 19.01
CA SER A 454 -0.94 -33.38 18.87
C SER A 454 -0.28 -33.51 17.48
N GLY A 455 -0.47 -32.53 16.58
CA GLY A 455 0.13 -32.55 15.24
C GLY A 455 -0.59 -33.40 14.17
N LYS A 456 -1.83 -33.86 14.41
CA LYS A 456 -2.61 -34.65 13.42
C LYS A 456 -2.81 -33.90 12.10
N THR A 457 -3.28 -32.66 12.17
CA THR A 457 -3.49 -31.80 10.99
C THR A 457 -2.15 -31.48 10.32
N THR A 458 -1.07 -31.35 11.09
CA THR A 458 0.29 -31.14 10.56
C THR A 458 0.77 -32.33 9.75
N LEU A 459 0.51 -33.56 10.20
CA LEU A 459 0.84 -34.78 9.45
C LEU A 459 0.08 -34.86 8.12
N ILE A 460 -1.22 -34.53 8.12
CA ILE A 460 -2.02 -34.47 6.89
C ILE A 460 -1.48 -33.38 5.95
N GLY A 461 -1.18 -32.18 6.48
CA GLY A 461 -0.58 -31.09 5.69
C GLY A 461 0.76 -31.46 5.06
N ALA A 462 1.54 -32.34 5.70
CA ALA A 462 2.80 -32.85 5.17
C ALA A 462 2.62 -33.77 3.95
N LEU A 463 1.61 -34.65 3.98
CA LEU A 463 1.29 -35.55 2.87
C LEU A 463 0.93 -34.78 1.59
N PHE A 464 0.27 -33.63 1.73
CA PHE A 464 -0.07 -32.72 0.63
C PHE A 464 1.04 -31.70 0.31
N ARG A 465 2.18 -31.78 1.01
CA ARG A 465 3.28 -30.80 0.94
C ARG A 465 2.79 -29.35 1.05
N LEU A 466 1.87 -29.09 1.98
CA LEU A 466 1.50 -27.73 2.39
C LEU A 466 2.54 -27.13 3.32
N VAL A 467 3.22 -27.99 4.09
CA VAL A 467 4.42 -27.68 4.87
C VAL A 467 5.49 -28.68 4.46
N GLU A 468 6.61 -28.19 3.93
CA GLU A 468 7.71 -29.06 3.52
C GLU A 468 8.38 -29.72 4.73
N PRO A 469 8.77 -31.00 4.64
CA PRO A 469 9.56 -31.67 5.67
C PRO A 469 10.85 -30.92 5.97
N ALA A 470 11.16 -30.77 7.26
CA ALA A 470 12.43 -30.21 7.71
C ALA A 470 13.59 -31.18 7.51
N ASP A 471 13.30 -32.47 7.67
CA ASP A 471 14.19 -33.61 7.55
C ASP A 471 13.34 -34.88 7.46
N GLY A 472 13.93 -35.98 6.98
CA GLY A 472 13.20 -37.19 6.63
C GLY A 472 12.45 -37.10 5.30
N LYS A 473 11.68 -38.15 4.97
CA LYS A 473 11.05 -38.32 3.65
C LYS A 473 9.68 -38.99 3.75
N ILE A 474 8.82 -38.69 2.79
CA ILE A 474 7.53 -39.34 2.59
C ILE A 474 7.55 -40.02 1.21
N ILE A 475 7.24 -41.31 1.19
CA ILE A 475 7.32 -42.14 -0.03
C ILE A 475 5.93 -42.71 -0.29
N ILE A 476 5.43 -42.57 -1.51
CA ILE A 476 4.16 -43.14 -1.97
C ILE A 476 4.45 -44.03 -3.18
N ASP A 477 4.11 -45.32 -3.09
CA ASP A 477 4.39 -46.34 -4.12
C ASP A 477 5.84 -46.32 -4.61
N SER A 478 6.78 -46.28 -3.66
CA SER A 478 8.23 -46.20 -3.90
C SER A 478 8.75 -44.89 -4.52
N VAL A 479 7.90 -43.89 -4.71
CA VAL A 479 8.28 -42.55 -5.20
C VAL A 479 8.36 -41.57 -4.03
N ASP A 480 9.48 -40.87 -3.89
CA ASP A 480 9.64 -39.78 -2.92
C ASP A 480 8.82 -38.57 -3.38
N ILE A 481 7.85 -38.14 -2.57
CA ILE A 481 6.94 -37.05 -2.98
C ILE A 481 7.64 -35.69 -3.03
N SER A 482 8.83 -35.56 -2.42
CA SER A 482 9.61 -34.31 -2.49
C SER A 482 10.23 -34.07 -3.87
N THR A 483 10.38 -35.11 -4.70
CA THR A 483 11.01 -35.01 -6.02
C THR A 483 10.03 -34.73 -7.16
N ILE A 484 8.72 -34.88 -6.92
CA ILE A 484 7.66 -34.68 -7.92
C ILE A 484 7.03 -33.29 -7.82
N GLY A 485 6.31 -32.87 -8.86
CA GLY A 485 5.56 -31.61 -8.89
C GLY A 485 4.33 -31.64 -7.98
N LEU A 486 3.98 -30.48 -7.40
CA LEU A 486 2.86 -30.35 -6.47
C LEU A 486 1.50 -30.64 -7.11
N HIS A 487 1.30 -30.27 -8.38
CA HIS A 487 0.05 -30.51 -9.09
C HIS A 487 -0.16 -32.00 -9.35
N ASP A 488 0.89 -32.71 -9.78
CA ASP A 488 0.83 -34.16 -10.02
C ASP A 488 0.59 -34.94 -8.72
N LEU A 489 1.12 -34.47 -7.59
CA LEU A 489 0.82 -35.04 -6.26
C LEU A 489 -0.62 -34.75 -5.81
N ARG A 490 -1.01 -33.48 -5.74
CA ARG A 490 -2.27 -33.03 -5.12
C ARG A 490 -3.50 -33.45 -5.94
N SER A 491 -3.38 -33.59 -7.26
CA SER A 491 -4.48 -34.08 -8.12
C SER A 491 -4.83 -35.56 -7.91
N ARG A 492 -3.93 -36.33 -7.28
CA ARG A 492 -4.12 -37.77 -7.02
C ARG A 492 -4.50 -38.10 -5.58
N LEU A 493 -4.55 -37.10 -4.70
CA LEU A 493 -4.92 -37.24 -3.30
C LEU A 493 -6.22 -36.51 -3.01
N GLY A 494 -7.13 -37.15 -2.26
CA GLY A 494 -8.38 -36.55 -1.80
C GLY A 494 -8.30 -36.14 -0.33
N ILE A 495 -8.84 -34.97 0.01
CA ILE A 495 -8.96 -34.50 1.39
C ILE A 495 -10.32 -33.86 1.62
N ILE A 496 -10.87 -34.10 2.81
CA ILE A 496 -12.02 -33.36 3.33
C ILE A 496 -11.48 -32.42 4.42
N PRO A 497 -11.52 -31.09 4.24
CA PRO A 497 -10.98 -30.15 5.21
C PRO A 497 -11.81 -30.16 6.50
N GLN A 498 -11.17 -29.79 7.62
CA GLN A 498 -11.83 -29.70 8.92
C GLN A 498 -12.93 -28.64 8.92
N ASP A 499 -12.68 -27.49 8.27
CA ASP A 499 -13.64 -26.41 8.10
C ASP A 499 -14.18 -26.43 6.67
N PRO A 500 -15.47 -26.74 6.46
CA PRO A 500 -16.06 -26.79 5.12
C PRO A 500 -16.21 -25.36 4.59
N THR A 501 -15.30 -24.95 3.70
CA THR A 501 -15.36 -23.65 3.03
C THR A 501 -16.09 -23.80 1.70
N LEU A 502 -17.19 -23.07 1.53
CA LEU A 502 -17.95 -22.99 0.28
C LEU A 502 -17.73 -21.64 -0.37
N PHE A 503 -17.46 -21.64 -1.67
CA PHE A 503 -17.34 -20.42 -2.47
C PHE A 503 -18.73 -19.91 -2.89
N GLN A 504 -18.87 -18.59 -2.96
CA GLN A 504 -20.09 -17.97 -3.47
C GLN A 504 -20.27 -18.34 -4.95
N GLY A 505 -21.35 -19.05 -5.27
CA GLY A 505 -21.61 -19.58 -6.60
C GLY A 505 -22.72 -20.61 -6.60
N THR A 506 -22.81 -21.40 -7.66
CA THR A 506 -23.76 -22.52 -7.74
C THR A 506 -23.22 -23.74 -6.98
N VAL A 507 -24.11 -24.68 -6.64
CA VAL A 507 -23.68 -25.97 -6.08
C VAL A 507 -22.76 -26.71 -7.06
N ARG A 508 -23.10 -26.70 -8.36
CA ARG A 508 -22.26 -27.29 -9.42
C ARG A 508 -20.85 -26.68 -9.44
N TYR A 509 -20.70 -25.37 -9.29
CA TYR A 509 -19.40 -24.71 -9.24
C TYR A 509 -18.53 -25.17 -8.06
N ASN A 510 -19.14 -25.40 -6.89
CA ASN A 510 -18.41 -25.90 -5.73
C ASN A 510 -18.02 -27.39 -5.85
N LEU A 511 -18.77 -28.18 -6.63
CA LEU A 511 -18.50 -29.60 -6.85
C LEU A 511 -17.51 -29.86 -8.00
N ASP A 512 -17.68 -29.16 -9.12
CA ASP A 512 -16.83 -29.27 -10.32
C ASP A 512 -16.50 -27.86 -10.86
N PRO A 513 -15.50 -27.17 -10.27
CA PRO A 513 -15.13 -25.82 -10.68
C PRO A 513 -14.51 -25.77 -12.09
N LEU A 514 -14.00 -26.90 -12.59
CA LEU A 514 -13.34 -27.00 -13.90
C LEU A 514 -14.31 -27.46 -15.01
N GLY A 515 -15.52 -27.90 -14.67
CA GLY A 515 -16.50 -28.40 -15.63
C GLY A 515 -16.04 -29.66 -16.37
N GLN A 516 -15.29 -30.53 -15.69
CA GLN A 516 -14.75 -31.76 -16.26
C GLN A 516 -15.82 -32.83 -16.50
N PHE A 517 -16.90 -32.85 -15.71
CA PHE A 517 -17.90 -33.92 -15.71
C PHE A 517 -19.29 -33.41 -16.09
N SER A 518 -20.11 -34.28 -16.70
CA SER A 518 -21.52 -33.98 -16.98
C SER A 518 -22.34 -33.90 -15.68
N ASP A 519 -23.58 -33.36 -15.70
CA ASP A 519 -24.44 -33.35 -14.50
C ASP A 519 -24.79 -34.75 -13.96
N GLN A 520 -24.64 -35.80 -14.77
CA GLN A 520 -24.96 -37.19 -14.39
C GLN A 520 -23.77 -37.93 -13.76
N GLN A 521 -22.55 -37.44 -14.01
CA GLN A 521 -21.29 -37.99 -13.49
C GLN A 521 -20.93 -37.25 -12.22
#